data_AF-A0A7S2UQ10-F1
#
_entry.id   AF-A0A7S2UQ10-F1
#
_cell.length_a   1.000
_cell.length_b   1.000
_cell.length_c   1.000
_cell.angle_alpha   90.00
_cell.angle_beta   90.00
_cell.angle_gamma   90.00
#
_symmetry.space_group_name_H-M   'P 1'
#
loop_
_entity.id
_entity.type
_entity.pdbx_description
1 polymer ?
#
loop_
_entity_poly.entity_id
_entity_poly.type
_entity_poly.pdbx_seq_one_letter_code
_entity_poly.pdbx_strand_id
1 'polypeptide(L)'
;MGACLSNETSERKETATSKATESTDPNSKMTIEADDDHVYVLKKKRPGCTGMFWRKDPSGATSLAGNSDWPRDNAELKGSVKSFDGKLWLASTHVKQAGKLSFVNAPSGAFMPFEYDNHYYLEKKH
;
A
#
# COMPACT_ATOMS: atom_id res chain seq x y z
N MET A 1 50.24 -35.47 -4.87
CA MET A 1 48.89 -35.83 -4.40
C MET A 1 48.52 -34.80 -3.34
N GLY A 2 47.55 -33.91 -3.43
CA GLY A 2 46.60 -33.47 -4.45
C GLY A 2 45.95 -32.22 -3.82
N ALA A 3 45.93 -31.09 -4.54
CA ALA A 3 45.37 -29.84 -4.06
C ALA A 3 43.84 -29.86 -4.17
N CYS A 4 43.13 -29.49 -3.10
CA CYS A 4 41.68 -29.29 -3.15
C CYS A 4 41.40 -27.81 -3.45
N LEU A 5 40.92 -27.57 -4.67
CA LEU A 5 40.35 -26.31 -5.14
C LEU A 5 38.98 -26.10 -4.50
N SER A 6 38.71 -24.89 -4.02
CA SER A 6 37.36 -24.43 -3.68
C SER A 6 36.72 -23.82 -4.93
N ASN A 7 35.61 -24.40 -5.38
CA ASN A 7 34.79 -23.91 -6.47
C ASN A 7 33.98 -22.68 -6.04
N GLU A 8 34.11 -21.59 -6.79
CA GLU A 8 33.25 -20.41 -6.76
C GLU A 8 32.01 -20.63 -7.65
N THR A 9 30.84 -20.24 -7.13
CA THR A 9 29.53 -20.51 -7.72
C THR A 9 29.14 -19.47 -8.78
N SER A 10 29.05 -19.95 -10.02
CA SER A 10 28.10 -19.66 -11.12
C SER A 10 27.20 -18.40 -11.09
N GLU A 11 27.35 -17.60 -12.17
CA GLU A 11 26.36 -16.99 -13.10
C GLU A 11 25.17 -16.15 -12.53
N ARG A 12 24.72 -15.02 -13.11
CA ARG A 12 24.34 -14.74 -14.52
C ARG A 12 24.26 -13.22 -14.84
N LYS A 13 24.37 -12.96 -16.15
CA LYS A 13 23.85 -11.88 -17.05
C LYS A 13 22.69 -11.03 -16.49
N GLU A 14 22.49 -9.75 -16.85
CA GLU A 14 22.04 -9.19 -18.16
C GLU A 14 22.29 -7.65 -18.16
N THR A 15 22.88 -7.00 -19.16
CA THR A 15 22.28 -6.40 -20.39
C THR A 15 21.15 -5.37 -20.16
N ALA A 16 21.39 -4.08 -20.43
CA ALA A 16 20.67 -3.26 -21.42
C ALA A 16 20.91 -1.75 -21.25
N THR A 17 20.88 -1.08 -22.40
CA THR A 17 21.16 0.33 -22.67
C THR A 17 19.86 1.10 -22.97
N SER A 18 19.94 2.43 -23.04
CA SER A 18 19.00 3.39 -23.68
C SER A 18 17.92 4.10 -22.83
N LYS A 19 18.23 5.35 -22.48
CA LYS A 19 17.64 6.63 -22.97
C LYS A 19 16.23 6.60 -23.59
N ALA A 20 15.28 7.35 -23.00
CA ALA A 20 14.36 8.32 -23.62
C ALA A 20 13.37 8.85 -22.56
N THR A 21 13.41 10.14 -22.20
CA THR A 21 12.45 11.19 -22.62
C THR A 21 11.03 10.95 -22.12
N GLU A 22 10.68 11.54 -20.97
CA GLU A 22 9.29 11.63 -20.50
C GLU A 22 8.72 12.99 -20.92
N SER A 23 7.74 12.91 -21.82
CA SER A 23 6.96 14.04 -22.33
C SER A 23 6.08 14.61 -21.23
N THR A 24 6.13 15.93 -21.12
CA THR A 24 5.24 16.77 -20.32
C THR A 24 3.86 16.81 -20.97
N ASP A 25 2.83 16.31 -20.28
CA ASP A 25 1.44 16.72 -20.52
C ASP A 25 0.81 17.24 -19.22
N PRO A 26 0.26 18.47 -19.21
CA PRO A 26 -0.25 19.13 -18.01
C PRO A 26 -1.77 18.96 -17.91
N ASN A 27 -2.29 17.93 -17.24
CA ASN A 27 -3.68 18.01 -16.82
C ASN A 27 -4.04 17.15 -15.61
N SER A 28 -4.64 17.82 -14.63
CA SER A 28 -5.17 17.32 -13.35
C SER A 28 -4.16 16.90 -12.28
N LYS A 29 -3.34 17.87 -11.88
CA LYS A 29 -2.68 17.86 -10.56
C LYS A 29 -3.74 18.14 -9.49
N MET A 30 -4.49 17.09 -9.10
CA MET A 30 -5.24 17.10 -7.85
C MET A 30 -4.20 17.15 -6.72
N THR A 31 -3.87 18.37 -6.30
CA THR A 31 -2.97 18.62 -5.17
C THR A 31 -3.76 18.29 -3.92
N ILE A 32 -3.67 17.03 -3.48
CA ILE A 32 -4.23 16.62 -2.20
C ILE A 32 -3.28 17.18 -1.14
N GLU A 33 -3.71 18.26 -0.48
CA GLU A 33 -3.00 18.87 0.64
C GLU A 33 -2.81 17.80 1.72
N ALA A 34 -1.58 17.71 2.23
CA ALA A 34 -1.06 16.53 2.92
C ALA A 34 -1.43 16.45 4.42
N ASP A 35 -2.36 17.29 4.90
CA ASP A 35 -2.54 17.55 6.33
C ASP A 35 -3.92 17.16 6.90
N ASP A 36 -4.85 16.67 6.08
CA ASP A 36 -6.15 16.22 6.58
C ASP A 36 -6.19 14.71 6.82
N ASP A 37 -6.17 14.37 8.11
CA ASP A 37 -6.26 13.03 8.66
C ASP A 37 -7.70 12.50 8.48
N HIS A 38 -8.00 12.00 7.28
CA HIS A 38 -9.34 11.60 6.87
C HIS A 38 -9.70 10.19 7.35
N VAL A 39 -10.99 9.96 7.61
CA VAL A 39 -11.53 8.64 7.95
C VAL A 39 -12.21 8.02 6.73
N TYR A 40 -11.88 6.77 6.44
CA TYR A 40 -12.43 5.98 5.36
C TYR A 40 -12.98 4.66 5.88
N VAL A 41 -14.01 4.11 5.25
CA VAL A 41 -14.58 2.79 5.59
C VAL A 41 -14.17 1.78 4.53
N LEU A 42 -13.67 0.62 4.95
CA LEU A 42 -13.39 -0.49 4.06
C LEU A 42 -14.70 -1.19 3.67
N LYS A 43 -15.15 -0.98 2.45
CA LYS A 43 -16.34 -1.62 1.88
C LYS A 43 -15.94 -2.75 0.93
N LYS A 44 -16.77 -3.79 0.89
CA LYS A 44 -16.62 -4.91 -0.05
C LYS A 44 -17.67 -4.85 -1.14
N LYS A 45 -17.28 -5.24 -2.35
CA LYS A 45 -18.15 -5.40 -3.53
C LYS A 45 -18.68 -6.83 -3.69
N ARG A 46 -17.94 -7.83 -3.19
CA ARG A 46 -18.24 -9.26 -3.37
C ARG A 46 -18.23 -10.03 -2.04
N PRO A 47 -19.03 -11.11 -1.91
CA PRO A 47 -18.95 -12.00 -0.75
C PRO A 47 -17.68 -12.86 -0.78
N GLY A 48 -17.27 -13.39 0.39
CA GLY A 48 -16.20 -14.41 0.50
C GLY A 48 -14.94 -13.98 1.26
N CYS A 49 -14.61 -12.68 1.28
CA CYS A 49 -13.50 -12.15 2.08
C CYS A 49 -14.04 -11.48 3.36
N THR A 50 -13.21 -11.42 4.42
CA THR A 50 -13.55 -10.81 5.72
C THR A 50 -12.75 -9.54 6.03
N GLY A 51 -12.03 -9.03 5.04
CA GLY A 51 -11.31 -7.76 5.05
C GLY A 51 -10.05 -7.82 4.19
N MET A 52 -9.14 -6.85 4.38
CA MET A 52 -7.95 -6.67 3.55
C MET A 52 -6.69 -6.57 4.41
N PHE A 53 -5.64 -7.31 4.04
CA PHE A 53 -4.33 -7.18 4.67
C PHE A 53 -3.70 -5.82 4.37
N TRP A 54 -2.88 -5.34 5.32
CA TRP A 54 -2.05 -4.18 5.07
C TRP A 54 -1.15 -4.42 3.87
N ARG A 55 -1.01 -3.40 3.03
CA ARG A 55 -0.04 -3.40 1.95
C ARG A 55 1.18 -2.63 2.39
N LYS A 56 2.34 -3.07 1.90
CA LYS A 56 3.57 -2.28 1.99
C LYS A 56 3.39 -0.98 1.23
N ASP A 57 4.21 -0.01 1.59
CA ASP A 57 4.34 1.23 0.85
C ASP A 57 4.61 0.94 -0.63
N PRO A 58 3.72 1.38 -1.55
CA PRO A 58 3.94 1.21 -2.98
C PRO A 58 5.16 2.01 -3.48
N SER A 59 5.58 3.08 -2.78
CA SER A 59 6.76 3.85 -3.15
C SER A 59 8.08 3.21 -2.71
N GLY A 60 8.00 2.19 -1.84
CA GLY A 60 9.17 1.58 -1.22
C GLY A 60 9.91 2.43 -0.19
N ALA A 61 9.36 3.61 0.19
CA ALA A 61 10.01 4.49 1.17
C ALA A 61 9.92 3.94 2.61
N THR A 62 8.82 3.26 2.93
CA THR A 62 8.62 2.64 4.24
C THR A 62 8.36 1.14 4.16
N SER A 63 9.00 0.39 5.06
CA SER A 63 8.76 -1.04 5.22
C SER A 63 7.55 -1.26 6.13
N LEU A 64 6.68 -2.19 5.74
CA LEU A 64 5.55 -2.59 6.57
C LEU A 64 6.07 -3.29 7.83
N ALA A 65 5.87 -2.67 8.99
CA ALA A 65 6.37 -3.17 10.27
C ALA A 65 5.70 -4.47 10.73
N GLY A 66 4.49 -4.76 10.23
CA GLY A 66 3.76 -5.98 10.57
C GLY A 66 2.42 -6.07 9.88
N ASN A 67 1.75 -7.21 10.04
CA ASN A 67 0.43 -7.48 9.48
C ASN A 67 -0.64 -7.74 10.56
N SER A 68 -0.43 -7.20 11.77
CA SER A 68 -1.41 -7.24 12.85
C SER A 68 -2.55 -6.25 12.60
N ASP A 69 -3.71 -6.53 13.16
CA ASP A 69 -4.88 -5.63 13.16
C ASP A 69 -5.32 -5.14 11.78
N TRP A 70 -5.12 -5.96 10.75
CA TRP A 70 -5.57 -5.64 9.41
C TRP A 70 -7.09 -5.38 9.37
N PRO A 71 -7.56 -4.40 8.60
CA PRO A 71 -8.94 -3.94 8.62
C PRO A 71 -9.89 -5.03 8.13
N ARG A 72 -10.88 -5.35 8.97
CA ARG A 72 -12.00 -6.22 8.60
C ARG A 72 -13.04 -5.47 7.78
N ASP A 73 -14.00 -6.20 7.23
CA ASP A 73 -15.14 -5.61 6.53
C ASP A 73 -15.81 -4.51 7.39
N ASN A 74 -16.06 -3.33 6.80
CA ASN A 74 -16.57 -2.14 7.46
C ASN A 74 -15.68 -1.56 8.58
N ALA A 75 -14.40 -1.93 8.64
CA ALA A 75 -13.45 -1.22 9.49
C ALA A 75 -13.26 0.23 9.02
N GLU A 76 -13.04 1.13 9.97
CA GLU A 76 -12.73 2.53 9.70
C GLU A 76 -11.22 2.72 9.77
N LEU A 77 -10.64 3.31 8.73
CA LEU A 77 -9.22 3.62 8.62
C LEU A 77 -9.05 5.13 8.68
N LYS A 78 -8.10 5.59 9.48
CA LYS A 78 -7.71 7.00 9.52
C LYS A 78 -6.33 7.16 8.90
N GLY A 79 -6.15 8.18 8.09
CA GLY A 79 -4.83 8.56 7.59
C GLY A 79 -4.87 9.51 6.40
N SER A 80 -3.73 9.62 5.73
CA SER A 80 -3.53 10.57 4.62
C SER A 80 -3.61 9.86 3.27
N VAL A 81 -4.25 10.52 2.30
CA VAL A 81 -4.34 10.00 0.93
C VAL A 81 -3.06 10.37 0.18
N LYS A 82 -2.48 9.38 -0.50
CA LYS A 82 -1.31 9.54 -1.35
C LYS A 82 -1.58 8.89 -2.70
N SER A 83 -1.07 9.49 -3.77
CA SER A 83 -1.12 8.92 -5.11
C SER A 83 0.23 8.31 -5.49
N PHE A 84 0.20 7.10 -6.05
CA PHE A 84 1.37 6.38 -6.56
C PHE A 84 0.99 5.72 -7.89
N ASP A 85 1.75 5.97 -8.95
CA ASP A 85 1.52 5.43 -10.29
C ASP A 85 0.07 5.59 -10.78
N GLY A 86 -0.52 6.77 -10.55
CA GLY A 86 -1.91 7.07 -10.92
C GLY A 86 -2.98 6.36 -10.08
N LYS A 87 -2.59 5.64 -9.02
CA LYS A 87 -3.50 4.96 -8.08
C LYS A 87 -3.53 5.67 -6.74
N LEU A 88 -4.71 5.74 -6.12
CA LEU A 88 -4.87 6.30 -4.79
C LEU A 88 -4.65 5.24 -3.71
N TRP A 89 -3.90 5.62 -2.70
CA TRP A 89 -3.57 4.82 -1.52
C TRP A 89 -3.81 5.64 -0.27
N LEU A 90 -4.26 4.98 0.79
CA LEU A 90 -4.39 5.54 2.12
C LEU A 90 -3.18 5.09 2.95
N ALA A 91 -2.30 6.04 3.30
CA ALA A 91 -1.29 5.85 4.32
C ALA A 91 -1.99 5.83 5.69
N SER A 92 -2.28 4.63 6.19
CA SER A 92 -3.14 4.44 7.36
C SER A 92 -2.33 4.62 8.63
N THR A 93 -2.75 5.54 9.50
CA THR A 93 -2.15 5.76 10.82
C THR A 93 -2.92 4.97 11.89
N HIS A 94 -4.23 4.83 11.73
CA HIS A 94 -5.09 4.11 12.68
C HIS A 94 -6.14 3.26 11.97
N VAL A 95 -6.61 2.24 12.68
CA VAL A 95 -7.71 1.37 12.27
C VAL A 95 -8.68 1.19 13.44
N LYS A 96 -9.98 1.24 13.16
CA LYS A 96 -11.04 0.87 14.10
C LYS A 96 -11.82 -0.28 13.47
N GLN A 97 -11.69 -1.45 14.07
CA GLN A 97 -12.38 -2.65 13.60
C GLN A 97 -13.90 -2.47 13.72
N ALA A 98 -14.65 -3.11 12.82
CA ALA A 98 -16.11 -3.08 12.87
C ALA A 98 -16.62 -3.58 14.24
N GLY A 99 -17.53 -2.82 14.86
CA GLY A 99 -18.05 -3.12 16.19
C GLY A 99 -17.14 -2.72 17.36
N LYS A 100 -15.95 -2.17 17.10
CA LYS A 100 -15.10 -1.55 18.14
C LYS A 100 -15.39 -0.05 18.23
N LEU A 101 -15.26 0.49 19.44
CA LEU A 101 -15.49 1.90 19.73
C LEU A 101 -14.23 2.76 19.53
N SER A 102 -13.04 2.17 19.62
CA SER A 102 -11.77 2.89 19.64
C SER A 102 -10.88 2.55 18.45
N PHE A 103 -10.18 3.57 17.94
CA PHE A 103 -9.09 3.40 16.98
C PHE A 103 -7.87 2.80 17.68
N VAL A 104 -7.18 1.91 16.97
CA VAL A 104 -5.87 1.37 17.35
C VAL A 104 -4.84 1.78 16.30
N ASN A 105 -3.58 1.84 16.69
CA ASN A 105 -2.50 2.21 15.76
C ASN A 105 -2.37 1.16 14.67
N ALA A 106 -2.34 1.61 13.42
CA ALA A 106 -1.94 0.76 12.31
C ALA A 106 -0.41 0.55 12.35
N PRO A 107 0.12 -0.56 11.83
CA PRO A 107 1.56 -0.77 11.78
C PRO A 107 2.22 0.31 10.91
N SER A 108 3.44 0.73 11.27
CA SER A 108 4.20 1.67 10.45
C SER A 108 4.38 1.13 9.03
N GLY A 109 4.24 2.00 8.03
CA GLY A 109 4.27 1.58 6.62
C GLY A 109 3.02 0.81 6.17
N ALA A 110 1.90 0.90 6.91
CA ALA A 110 0.61 0.36 6.50
C ALA A 110 -0.07 1.24 5.45
N PHE A 111 -0.19 0.69 4.25
CA PHE A 111 -0.94 1.30 3.16
C PHE A 111 -2.17 0.47 2.80
N MET A 112 -3.21 1.17 2.36
CA MET A 112 -4.45 0.56 1.91
C MET A 112 -4.85 1.17 0.56
N PRO A 113 -4.94 0.38 -0.53
CA PRO A 113 -5.39 0.90 -1.81
C PRO A 113 -6.86 1.33 -1.72
N PHE A 114 -7.22 2.42 -2.41
CA PHE A 114 -8.61 2.88 -2.48
C PHE A 114 -9.52 1.92 -3.26
N GLU A 115 -8.95 1.17 -4.18
CA GLU A 115 -9.62 0.12 -4.91
C GLU A 115 -8.69 -1.09 -5.04
N TYR A 116 -9.21 -2.28 -4.72
CA TYR A 116 -8.45 -3.52 -4.83
C TYR A 116 -9.26 -4.56 -5.58
N ASP A 117 -8.78 -4.90 -6.78
CA ASP A 117 -9.20 -6.03 -7.60
C ASP A 117 -10.72 -6.15 -7.79
N ASN A 118 -11.42 -5.01 -7.79
CA ASN A 118 -12.88 -4.92 -7.82
C ASN A 118 -13.59 -5.71 -6.68
N HIS A 119 -12.85 -6.00 -5.61
CA HIS A 119 -13.31 -6.70 -4.40
C HIS A 119 -13.53 -5.74 -3.24
N TYR A 120 -12.60 -4.81 -3.01
CA TYR A 120 -12.64 -3.85 -1.91
C TYR A 120 -12.47 -2.42 -2.40
N TYR A 121 -13.10 -1.48 -1.69
CA TYR A 121 -12.88 -0.05 -1.89
C TYR A 121 -12.94 0.73 -0.57
N LEU A 122 -12.30 1.89 -0.55
CA LEU A 122 -12.35 2.83 0.55
C LEU A 122 -13.39 3.92 0.26
N GLU A 123 -14.35 4.07 1.16
CA GLU A 123 -15.39 5.11 1.09
C GLU A 123 -15.10 6.19 2.13
N LYS A 124 -15.09 7.46 1.73
CA LYS A 124 -14.87 8.56 2.68
C LYS A 124 -16.02 8.62 3.67
N LYS A 125 -15.69 8.61 4.96
CA LYS A 125 -16.68 8.76 6.02
C LYS A 125 -16.95 10.26 6.20
N HIS A 126 -18.19 10.66 5.95
CA HIS A 126 -18.70 12.02 6.20
C HIS A 126 -18.95 12.27 7.69
#